data_AF-A0A6A6EU04-F1
#
_entry.id   AF-A0A6A6EU04-F1
#
_cell.length_a   1.000
_cell.length_b   1.000
_cell.length_c   1.000
_cell.angle_alpha   90.00
_cell.angle_beta   90.00
_cell.angle_gamma   90.00
#
_symmetry.space_group_name_H-M   'P 1'
#
loop_
_entity.id
_entity.type
_entity.pdbx_description
1 polymer ?
#
loop_
_entity_poly.entity_id
_entity_poly.type
_entity_poly.pdbx_seq_one_letter_code
_entity_poly.pdbx_strand_id
1 'polypeptide(L)'
;MATRLSADEAASKPMPDERTTIVSSAKMHMSIFRAQLLFLHETGSVPKEIEDILSDLMANFLHRSTAVTQAQMKPPTPIHETLNTPLTVSVKDGYLCENYRHVVANSGDQVVVFAWTKNHTEAIAYNPRNKTAGRIPADLLEKGDSKPFTNTKLCMTTSDERPNPLGLVKWKAGDYVRVWNREDKSHARSNGFCFNLATGEIGKFDTMSFFLQVID
;
A
#
# COMPACT_ATOMS: atom_id res chain seq x y z
N MET A 1 -11.37 -60.69 21.76
CA MET A 1 -11.14 -60.06 23.08
C MET A 1 -10.07 -58.99 22.89
N ALA A 2 -10.34 -57.78 23.41
CA ALA A 2 -9.47 -56.60 23.53
C ALA A 2 -9.16 -55.74 22.28
N THR A 3 -9.85 -54.60 22.29
CA THR A 3 -9.74 -53.31 21.62
C THR A 3 -8.36 -52.63 21.74
N ARG A 4 -8.01 -51.76 20.77
CA ARG A 4 -7.57 -50.39 21.06
C ARG A 4 -7.65 -49.49 19.81
N LEU A 5 -8.55 -48.51 19.89
CA LEU A 5 -8.60 -47.28 19.09
C LEU A 5 -7.38 -46.40 19.41
N SER A 6 -6.86 -45.68 18.42
CA SER A 6 -6.17 -44.40 18.65
C SER A 6 -6.60 -43.43 17.56
N ALA A 7 -7.36 -42.42 17.98
CA ALA A 7 -7.71 -41.24 17.22
C ALA A 7 -6.65 -40.14 17.45
N ASP A 8 -6.77 -39.08 16.65
CA ASP A 8 -6.08 -37.78 16.68
C ASP A 8 -4.59 -37.80 16.31
N GLU A 9 -4.09 -36.93 15.44
CA GLU A 9 -4.27 -35.47 15.52
C GLU A 9 -4.12 -34.83 14.13
N ALA A 10 -5.24 -34.64 13.41
CA ALA A 10 -5.27 -33.71 12.28
C ALA A 10 -5.55 -32.32 12.85
N ALA A 11 -4.49 -31.56 13.10
CA ALA A 11 -4.59 -30.16 13.52
C ALA A 11 -5.32 -29.34 12.45
N SER A 12 -6.63 -29.21 12.62
CA SER A 12 -7.48 -28.28 11.88
C SER A 12 -7.02 -26.86 12.20
N LYS A 13 -6.51 -26.15 11.18
CA LYS A 13 -6.25 -24.70 11.29
C LYS A 13 -7.55 -24.02 11.73
N PRO A 14 -7.56 -23.20 12.80
CA PRO A 14 -8.75 -22.48 13.19
C PRO A 14 -9.15 -21.54 12.05
N MET A 15 -10.33 -21.78 11.45
CA MET A 15 -10.92 -20.81 10.53
C MET A 15 -11.20 -19.51 11.29
N PRO A 16 -10.79 -18.35 10.77
CA PRO A 16 -11.06 -17.08 11.42
C PRO A 16 -12.57 -16.86 11.49
N ASP A 17 -13.06 -16.54 12.69
CA ASP A 17 -14.46 -16.21 12.96
C ASP A 17 -14.93 -15.09 12.01
N GLU A 18 -16.10 -15.30 11.38
CA GLU A 18 -16.72 -14.39 10.43
C GLU A 18 -16.87 -12.98 11.02
N ARG A 19 -17.16 -12.88 12.33
CA ARG A 19 -17.24 -11.62 13.06
C ARG A 19 -15.89 -10.89 13.12
N THR A 20 -14.81 -11.62 13.31
CA THR A 20 -13.44 -11.07 13.34
C THR A 20 -13.05 -10.53 11.96
N THR A 21 -13.46 -11.22 10.91
CA THR A 21 -13.23 -10.82 9.52
C THR A 21 -13.99 -9.54 9.17
N ILE A 22 -15.27 -9.45 9.55
CA ILE A 22 -16.11 -8.25 9.34
C ILE A 22 -15.53 -7.05 10.10
N VAL A 23 -15.17 -7.22 11.38
CA VAL A 23 -14.59 -6.13 12.18
C VAL A 23 -13.25 -5.66 11.61
N SER A 24 -12.40 -6.58 11.16
CA SER A 24 -11.10 -6.24 10.54
C SER A 24 -11.28 -5.52 9.20
N SER A 25 -12.27 -5.94 8.40
CA SER A 25 -12.65 -5.25 7.17
C SER A 25 -13.18 -3.84 7.44
N ALA A 26 -14.06 -3.67 8.43
CA ALA A 26 -14.58 -2.36 8.81
C ALA A 26 -13.46 -1.42 9.28
N LYS A 27 -12.55 -1.90 10.14
CA LYS A 27 -11.37 -1.14 10.57
C LYS A 27 -10.49 -0.72 9.39
N MET A 28 -10.24 -1.61 8.45
CA MET A 28 -9.46 -1.32 7.24
C MET A 28 -10.09 -0.20 6.41
N HIS A 29 -11.39 -0.28 6.11
CA HIS A 29 -12.09 0.74 5.32
C HIS A 29 -12.11 2.09 6.03
N MET A 30 -12.29 2.10 7.35
CA MET A 30 -12.21 3.31 8.17
C MET A 30 -10.81 3.94 8.14
N SER A 31 -9.76 3.13 8.22
CA SER A 31 -8.38 3.63 8.10
C SER A 31 -8.08 4.21 6.73
N ILE A 32 -8.57 3.57 5.65
CA ILE A 32 -8.45 4.11 4.28
C ILE A 32 -9.14 5.48 4.19
N PHE A 33 -10.35 5.58 4.73
CA PHE A 33 -11.12 6.81 4.75
C PHE A 33 -10.39 7.92 5.53
N ARG A 34 -9.87 7.62 6.73
CA ARG A 34 -9.04 8.54 7.52
C ARG A 34 -7.84 9.05 6.71
N ALA A 35 -7.14 8.14 6.04
CA ALA A 35 -5.96 8.49 5.26
C ALA A 35 -6.34 9.48 4.14
N GLN A 36 -7.39 9.20 3.37
CA GLN A 36 -7.90 10.08 2.32
C GLN A 36 -8.33 11.45 2.85
N LEU A 37 -8.91 11.51 4.04
CA LEU A 37 -9.31 12.76 4.65
C LEU A 37 -8.14 13.62 5.10
N LEU A 38 -7.11 13.01 5.68
CA LEU A 38 -5.88 13.71 6.03
C LEU A 38 -5.16 14.24 4.80
N PHE A 39 -5.20 13.52 3.68
CA PHE A 39 -4.75 14.03 2.40
C PHE A 39 -5.49 15.31 2.01
N LEU A 40 -6.83 15.28 2.02
CA LEU A 40 -7.64 16.45 1.65
C LEU A 40 -7.42 17.64 2.61
N HIS A 41 -7.20 17.38 3.90
CA HIS A 41 -6.86 18.42 4.88
C HIS A 41 -5.50 19.06 4.55
N GLU A 42 -4.47 18.26 4.31
CA GLU A 42 -3.14 18.76 3.93
C GLU A 42 -3.15 19.54 2.60
N THR A 43 -4.08 19.22 1.68
CA THR A 43 -4.27 19.96 0.42
C THR A 43 -5.24 21.13 0.54
N GLY A 44 -5.67 21.51 1.76
CA GLY A 44 -6.55 22.66 2.02
C GLY A 44 -7.95 22.51 1.42
N SER A 45 -8.41 21.27 1.24
CA SER A 45 -9.62 20.92 0.49
C SER A 45 -10.80 20.47 1.37
N VAL A 46 -10.67 20.52 2.71
CA VAL A 46 -11.73 20.08 3.65
C VAL A 46 -12.22 21.26 4.49
N PRO A 47 -13.55 21.51 4.55
CA PRO A 47 -14.16 22.43 5.50
C PRO A 47 -14.11 21.92 6.94
N LYS A 48 -13.97 22.84 7.90
CA LYS A 48 -13.79 22.56 9.33
C LYS A 48 -14.91 21.72 9.97
N GLU A 49 -16.16 21.83 9.50
CA GLU A 49 -17.25 20.99 10.05
C GLU A 49 -17.08 19.50 9.74
N ILE A 50 -16.40 19.17 8.63
CA ILE A 50 -16.08 17.79 8.29
C ILE A 50 -14.99 17.27 9.24
N GLU A 51 -14.03 18.09 9.65
CA GLU A 51 -12.98 17.70 10.61
C GLU A 51 -13.54 17.33 11.99
N ASP A 52 -14.53 18.08 12.48
CA ASP A 52 -15.14 17.85 13.78
C ASP A 52 -15.94 16.53 13.79
N ILE A 53 -16.75 16.30 12.75
CA ILE A 53 -17.52 15.05 12.59
C ILE A 53 -16.58 13.84 12.50
N LEU A 54 -15.43 14.00 11.84
CA LEU A 54 -14.44 12.94 11.71
C LEU A 54 -13.70 12.66 13.02
N SER A 55 -13.37 13.69 13.78
CA SER A 55 -12.74 13.54 15.09
C SER A 55 -13.65 12.77 16.05
N ASP A 56 -14.96 13.06 16.03
CA ASP A 56 -15.98 12.34 16.81
C ASP A 56 -16.18 10.90 16.31
N LEU A 57 -16.24 10.69 14.99
CA LEU A 57 -16.34 9.34 14.43
C LEU A 57 -15.11 8.50 14.86
N MET A 58 -13.92 9.09 14.78
CA MET A 58 -12.66 8.40 15.11
C MET A 58 -12.51 8.09 16.61
N ALA A 59 -13.02 8.94 17.49
CA ALA A 59 -13.03 8.69 18.94
C ALA A 59 -13.84 7.45 19.33
N ASN A 60 -14.86 7.10 18.53
CA ASN A 60 -15.79 6.01 18.83
C ASN A 60 -15.37 4.64 18.28
N PHE A 61 -14.39 4.56 17.37
CA PHE A 61 -14.03 3.30 16.68
C PHE A 61 -12.68 2.68 17.08
N LEU A 62 -11.80 3.37 17.83
CA LEU A 62 -10.52 2.81 18.25
C LEU A 62 -10.30 2.83 19.77
N HIS A 63 -10.01 1.66 20.31
CA HIS A 63 -9.15 1.57 21.48
C HIS A 63 -7.76 2.10 21.12
N ARG A 64 -7.30 3.01 21.98
CA ARG A 64 -5.96 3.61 22.08
C ARG A 64 -4.86 2.62 21.67
N SER A 65 -4.35 2.73 20.44
CA SER A 65 -3.08 2.13 20.07
C SER A 65 -1.97 3.03 20.61
N THR A 66 -0.97 2.45 21.26
CA THR A 66 0.13 3.15 21.92
C THR A 66 0.91 3.95 20.88
N ALA A 67 0.86 5.28 21.00
CA ALA A 67 1.65 6.18 20.18
C ALA A 67 3.14 5.89 20.38
N VAL A 68 3.84 5.50 19.32
CA VAL A 68 5.29 5.65 19.25
C VAL A 68 5.54 7.06 18.72
N THR A 69 5.85 7.97 19.63
CA THR A 69 6.39 9.29 19.28
C THR A 69 7.78 9.08 18.67
N GLN A 70 7.98 9.44 17.40
CA GLN A 70 9.32 9.52 16.83
C GLN A 70 9.58 10.93 16.29
N ALA A 71 10.55 11.59 16.93
CA ALA A 71 10.99 12.94 16.63
C ALA A 71 11.70 13.03 15.27
N GLN A 72 11.56 14.19 14.62
CA GLN A 72 12.07 14.51 13.29
C GLN A 72 13.36 15.34 13.38
N MET A 73 14.44 14.90 12.71
CA MET A 73 15.54 15.76 12.19
C MET A 73 16.16 15.14 10.90
N LYS A 74 16.58 16.00 9.96
CA LYS A 74 17.03 15.79 8.53
C LYS A 74 18.53 16.19 8.38
N PRO A 75 19.32 16.00 7.27
CA PRO A 75 19.15 15.38 5.92
C PRO A 75 20.39 14.51 5.44
N PRO A 76 20.62 14.19 4.14
CA PRO A 76 19.90 13.34 3.16
C PRO A 76 20.66 12.05 2.68
N THR A 77 19.90 11.12 2.06
CA THR A 77 20.28 9.98 1.15
C THR A 77 20.81 8.68 1.82
N PRO A 78 20.13 7.52 1.64
CA PRO A 78 20.08 6.82 0.36
C PRO A 78 18.77 6.94 -0.42
N ILE A 79 18.97 6.95 -1.74
CA ILE A 79 18.07 6.63 -2.85
C ILE A 79 17.50 5.24 -2.54
N HIS A 80 16.18 5.11 -2.52
CA HIS A 80 15.47 3.84 -2.39
C HIS A 80 16.14 2.71 -3.18
N GLU A 81 16.30 1.55 -2.56
CA GLU A 81 16.79 0.35 -3.25
C GLU A 81 15.61 -0.26 -4.02
N THR A 82 15.50 0.13 -5.29
CA THR A 82 14.48 -0.41 -6.19
C THR A 82 14.75 -1.88 -6.50
N LEU A 83 13.73 -2.71 -6.33
CA LEU A 83 13.79 -4.11 -6.71
C LEU A 83 13.62 -4.26 -8.21
N ASN A 84 14.54 -5.00 -8.84
CA ASN A 84 14.46 -5.37 -10.26
C ASN A 84 13.22 -6.20 -10.57
N THR A 85 12.79 -7.03 -9.62
CA THR A 85 11.51 -7.72 -9.66
C THR A 85 10.81 -7.47 -8.35
N PRO A 86 9.64 -6.82 -8.34
CA PRO A 86 8.87 -6.61 -7.12
C PRO A 86 8.55 -7.95 -6.46
N LEU A 87 8.42 -7.96 -5.14
CA LEU A 87 8.19 -9.17 -4.35
C LEU A 87 6.83 -9.13 -3.68
N THR A 88 6.06 -10.20 -3.81
CA THR A 88 4.88 -10.46 -3.00
C THR A 88 5.33 -11.00 -1.66
N VAL A 89 4.89 -10.38 -0.56
CA VAL A 89 5.31 -10.68 0.81
C VAL A 89 4.07 -10.68 1.72
N SER A 90 3.98 -11.64 2.64
CA SER A 90 2.91 -11.68 3.64
C SER A 90 3.12 -10.61 4.72
N VAL A 91 2.04 -10.00 5.17
CA VAL A 91 2.03 -9.07 6.31
C VAL A 91 1.83 -9.88 7.58
N LYS A 92 2.80 -9.82 8.48
CA LYS A 92 2.77 -10.50 9.78
C LYS A 92 1.71 -9.88 10.69
N ASP A 93 1.78 -8.56 10.85
CA ASP A 93 0.95 -7.80 11.79
C ASP A 93 0.25 -6.67 11.04
N GLY A 94 -1.04 -6.47 11.35
CA GLY A 94 -1.85 -5.47 10.66
C GLY A 94 -1.28 -4.06 10.81
N TYR A 95 -1.24 -3.34 9.69
CA TYR A 95 -0.78 -1.97 9.60
C TYR A 95 -1.92 -1.04 9.18
N LEU A 96 -2.49 -0.35 10.17
CA LEU A 96 -3.52 0.67 9.99
C LEU A 96 -2.85 2.04 10.20
N CYS A 97 -2.24 2.58 9.15
CA CYS A 97 -1.51 3.83 9.29
C CYS A 97 -2.43 5.04 9.50
N GLU A 98 -1.86 6.07 10.14
CA GLU A 98 -2.48 7.35 10.36
C GLU A 98 -2.37 8.32 9.18
N ASN A 99 -1.62 8.01 8.11
CA ASN A 99 -1.38 8.94 7.00
C ASN A 99 -1.59 8.25 5.63
N TYR A 100 -2.08 9.00 4.62
CA TYR A 100 -2.28 8.53 3.23
C TYR A 100 -1.03 8.08 2.51
N ARG A 101 0.16 8.45 2.98
CA ARG A 101 1.44 8.04 2.37
C ARG A 101 1.83 6.59 2.67
N HIS A 102 1.05 5.91 3.49
CA HIS A 102 1.33 4.57 3.99
C HIS A 102 0.32 3.56 3.46
N VAL A 103 0.77 2.32 3.28
CA VAL A 103 -0.12 1.22 2.89
C VAL A 103 -1.04 0.89 4.07
N VAL A 104 -2.28 0.49 3.77
CA VAL A 104 -3.17 -0.11 4.76
C VAL A 104 -3.14 -1.61 4.53
N ALA A 105 -2.86 -2.40 5.57
CA ALA A 105 -2.81 -3.85 5.46
C ALA A 105 -3.28 -4.53 6.75
N ASN A 106 -3.87 -5.72 6.63
CA ASN A 106 -4.14 -6.59 7.78
C ASN A 106 -3.09 -7.70 7.87
N SER A 107 -2.99 -8.31 9.05
CA SER A 107 -2.25 -9.56 9.19
C SER A 107 -2.77 -10.61 8.19
N GLY A 108 -1.85 -11.30 7.53
CA GLY A 108 -2.13 -12.27 6.47
C GLY A 108 -2.36 -11.68 5.07
N ASP A 109 -2.46 -10.35 4.92
CA ASP A 109 -2.53 -9.73 3.59
C ASP A 109 -1.22 -10.00 2.82
N GLN A 110 -1.32 -10.16 1.51
CA GLN A 110 -0.17 -10.24 0.61
C GLN A 110 0.07 -8.85 0.01
N VAL A 111 1.23 -8.26 0.26
CA VAL A 111 1.63 -6.95 -0.29
C VAL A 111 2.75 -7.11 -1.30
N VAL A 112 2.77 -6.26 -2.32
CA VAL A 112 3.81 -6.21 -3.33
C VAL A 112 4.80 -5.11 -2.98
N VAL A 113 6.03 -5.49 -2.64
CA VAL A 113 7.14 -4.58 -2.33
C VAL A 113 7.90 -4.24 -3.61
N PHE A 114 8.08 -2.95 -3.88
CA PHE A 114 8.79 -2.42 -5.05
C PHE A 114 10.18 -1.90 -4.72
N ALA A 115 10.39 -1.41 -3.51
CA ALA A 115 11.67 -0.88 -3.08
C ALA A 115 11.81 -0.90 -1.56
N TRP A 116 13.06 -0.95 -1.09
CA TRP A 116 13.40 -0.74 0.31
C TRP A 116 13.90 0.69 0.52
N THR A 117 13.56 1.29 1.66
CA THR A 117 13.99 2.64 2.03
C THR A 117 14.44 2.67 3.49
N LYS A 118 15.09 3.78 3.89
CA LYS A 118 15.65 4.00 5.23
C LYS A 118 16.48 2.80 5.73
N ASN A 119 17.45 2.34 4.94
CA ASN A 119 18.29 1.18 5.28
C ASN A 119 17.46 -0.08 5.60
N HIS A 120 16.48 -0.40 4.77
CA HIS A 120 15.61 -1.60 4.90
C HIS A 120 14.71 -1.59 6.14
N THR A 121 14.46 -0.43 6.74
CA THR A 121 13.47 -0.29 7.83
C THR A 121 12.06 -0.03 7.31
N GLU A 122 11.93 0.45 6.08
CA GLU A 122 10.65 0.68 5.40
C GLU A 122 10.66 0.05 4.01
N ALA A 123 9.49 -0.40 3.57
CA ALA A 123 9.21 -0.84 2.21
C ALA A 123 8.24 0.11 1.53
N ILE A 124 8.43 0.33 0.23
CA ILE A 124 7.42 0.93 -0.64
C ILE A 124 6.62 -0.22 -1.24
N ALA A 125 5.33 -0.27 -0.91
CA ALA A 125 4.48 -1.43 -1.18
C ALA A 125 3.09 -1.07 -1.71
N TYR A 126 2.45 -2.05 -2.33
CA TYR A 126 1.08 -2.03 -2.79
C TYR A 126 0.31 -3.19 -2.17
N ASN A 127 -0.88 -2.94 -1.63
CA ASN A 127 -1.79 -3.98 -1.18
C ASN A 127 -2.87 -4.23 -2.26
N PRO A 128 -2.83 -5.38 -2.98
CA PRO A 128 -3.83 -5.70 -4.00
C PRO A 128 -5.24 -5.87 -3.45
N ARG A 129 -5.39 -6.29 -2.18
CA ARG A 129 -6.70 -6.57 -1.57
C ARG A 129 -7.56 -5.30 -1.48
N ASN A 130 -6.96 -4.19 -1.07
CA ASN A 130 -7.66 -2.91 -0.87
C ASN A 130 -7.21 -1.80 -1.83
N LYS A 131 -6.32 -2.13 -2.77
CA LYS A 131 -5.80 -1.22 -3.79
C LYS A 131 -5.17 0.06 -3.20
N THR A 132 -4.46 -0.07 -2.07
CA THR A 132 -3.67 1.01 -1.47
C THR A 132 -2.18 0.84 -1.79
N ALA A 133 -1.47 1.95 -1.93
CA ALA A 133 -0.03 1.97 -2.16
C ALA A 133 0.61 3.00 -1.24
N GLY A 134 1.83 2.72 -0.78
CA GLY A 134 2.53 3.61 0.12
C GLY A 134 3.66 2.91 0.85
N ARG A 135 4.07 3.46 1.99
CA ARG A 135 5.10 2.88 2.83
C ARG A 135 4.54 1.92 3.88
N ILE A 136 5.29 0.88 4.19
CA ILE A 136 5.02 -0.04 5.29
C ILE A 136 6.33 -0.36 6.03
N PRO A 137 6.34 -0.40 7.38
CA PRO A 137 7.50 -0.84 8.14
C PRO A 137 7.90 -2.28 7.77
N ALA A 138 9.21 -2.51 7.61
CA ALA A 138 9.74 -3.80 7.14
C ALA A 138 9.63 -4.93 8.18
N ASP A 139 9.51 -4.59 9.47
CA ASP A 139 9.30 -5.51 10.59
C ASP A 139 7.91 -6.15 10.59
N LEU A 140 6.94 -5.53 9.90
CA LEU A 140 5.60 -6.07 9.71
C LEU A 140 5.50 -7.06 8.55
N LEU A 141 6.61 -7.35 7.85
CA LEU A 141 6.64 -8.22 6.68
C LEU A 141 7.35 -9.55 6.98
N GLU A 142 6.79 -10.66 6.48
CA GLU A 142 7.40 -11.98 6.60
C GLU A 142 8.42 -12.24 5.48
N LYS A 143 9.71 -12.28 5.82
CA LYS A 143 10.78 -12.44 4.82
C LYS A 143 10.88 -13.84 4.20
N GLY A 144 10.25 -14.85 4.79
CA GLY A 144 10.47 -16.27 4.44
C GLY A 144 9.79 -16.75 3.16
N ASP A 145 8.64 -16.18 2.80
CA ASP A 145 7.76 -16.71 1.74
C ASP A 145 7.60 -15.75 0.55
N SER A 146 8.60 -14.89 0.31
CA SER A 146 8.51 -13.90 -0.76
C SER A 146 8.49 -14.54 -2.15
N LYS A 147 7.57 -14.10 -3.02
CA LYS A 147 7.45 -14.57 -4.41
C LYS A 147 7.60 -13.43 -5.41
N PRO A 148 8.19 -13.65 -6.59
CA PRO A 148 8.26 -12.61 -7.61
C PRO A 148 6.85 -12.17 -8.06
N PHE A 149 6.63 -10.86 -8.16
CA PHE A 149 5.41 -10.28 -8.69
C PHE A 149 5.65 -9.82 -10.13
N THR A 150 5.15 -10.60 -11.09
CA THR A 150 5.40 -10.42 -12.52
C THR A 150 4.34 -9.60 -13.24
N ASN A 151 3.22 -9.28 -12.59
CA ASN A 151 2.13 -8.50 -13.18
C ASN A 151 2.42 -7.00 -13.16
N THR A 152 3.61 -6.61 -13.63
CA THR A 152 4.02 -5.21 -13.84
C THR A 152 4.60 -5.07 -15.23
N LYS A 153 4.40 -3.91 -15.85
CA LYS A 153 5.05 -3.53 -17.10
C LYS A 153 5.97 -2.35 -16.83
N LEU A 154 7.19 -2.40 -17.34
CA LEU A 154 8.07 -1.25 -17.31
C LEU A 154 7.73 -0.34 -18.50
N CYS A 155 7.56 0.94 -18.23
CA CYS A 155 7.23 1.95 -19.22
C CYS A 155 8.18 3.13 -19.07
N MET A 156 8.36 3.88 -20.16
CA MET A 156 8.97 5.20 -20.12
C MET A 156 7.89 6.26 -20.34
N THR A 157 7.88 7.28 -19.49
CA THR A 157 6.94 8.41 -19.58
C THR A 157 7.30 9.28 -20.79
N THR A 158 6.29 9.74 -21.53
CA THR A 158 6.51 10.57 -22.74
C THR A 158 6.25 12.06 -22.51
N SER A 159 5.72 12.40 -21.36
CA SER A 159 5.39 13.76 -20.96
C SER A 159 5.51 13.89 -19.45
N ASP A 160 5.73 15.11 -18.99
CA ASP A 160 5.63 15.44 -17.57
C ASP A 160 4.21 15.17 -17.04
N GLU A 161 4.10 14.90 -15.74
CA GLU A 161 2.81 14.82 -15.07
C GLU A 161 2.09 16.16 -15.20
N ARG A 162 0.85 16.12 -15.69
CA ARG A 162 -0.01 17.31 -15.61
C ARG A 162 -0.40 17.49 -14.15
N PRO A 163 -0.39 18.72 -13.62
CA PRO A 163 -0.78 18.97 -12.23
C PRO A 163 -2.16 18.38 -11.95
N ASN A 164 -2.20 17.24 -11.28
CA ASN A 164 -3.43 16.65 -10.80
C ASN A 164 -3.52 16.96 -9.30
N PRO A 165 -4.55 17.66 -8.83
CA PRO A 165 -4.71 17.92 -7.40
C PRO A 165 -4.84 16.63 -6.56
N LEU A 166 -5.15 15.50 -7.21
CA LEU A 166 -5.20 14.16 -6.60
C LEU A 166 -3.98 13.29 -6.95
N GLY A 167 -3.01 13.82 -7.71
CA GLY A 167 -1.85 13.11 -8.24
C GLY A 167 -0.88 12.69 -7.13
N LEU A 168 -0.91 11.42 -6.77
CA LEU A 168 -0.03 10.85 -5.75
C LEU A 168 1.39 10.54 -6.26
N VAL A 169 1.60 10.56 -7.58
CA VAL A 169 2.88 10.24 -8.21
C VAL A 169 3.24 11.33 -9.21
N LYS A 170 4.42 11.92 -9.03
CA LYS A 170 5.02 12.86 -9.96
C LYS A 170 6.01 12.13 -10.86
N TRP A 171 6.09 12.56 -12.09
CA TRP A 171 7.07 12.10 -13.05
C TRP A 171 7.42 13.21 -14.04
N LYS A 172 8.58 13.06 -14.65
CA LYS A 172 9.03 13.85 -15.79
C LYS A 172 9.05 12.97 -17.04
N ALA A 173 9.02 13.59 -18.22
CA ALA A 173 9.27 12.89 -19.46
C ALA A 173 10.65 12.19 -19.42
N GLY A 174 10.68 10.92 -19.83
CA GLY A 174 11.88 10.08 -19.79
C GLY A 174 12.06 9.28 -18.49
N ASP A 175 11.24 9.50 -17.47
CA ASP A 175 11.24 8.67 -16.26
C ASP A 175 10.80 7.23 -16.58
N TYR A 176 11.51 6.27 -15.99
CA TYR A 176 11.08 4.88 -15.99
C TYR A 176 10.11 4.61 -14.85
N VAL A 177 8.99 3.97 -15.20
CA VAL A 177 7.90 3.70 -14.27
C VAL A 177 7.41 2.27 -14.43
N ARG A 178 7.22 1.57 -13.33
CA ARG A 178 6.53 0.27 -13.32
C ARG A 178 5.04 0.51 -13.18
N VAL A 179 4.25 -0.10 -14.05
CA VAL A 179 2.80 0.07 -14.14
C VAL A 179 2.11 -1.28 -13.93
N TRP A 180 1.02 -1.30 -13.15
CA TRP A 180 0.18 -2.49 -12.96
C TRP A 180 -1.29 -2.10 -12.83
N ASN A 181 -2.17 -3.11 -12.96
CA ASN A 181 -3.63 -2.94 -12.96
C ASN A 181 -4.08 -1.80 -13.89
N ARG A 182 -3.45 -1.74 -15.08
CA ARG A 182 -3.75 -0.74 -16.09
C ARG A 182 -5.09 -1.09 -16.75
N GLU A 183 -6.01 -0.14 -16.75
CA GLU A 183 -7.24 -0.23 -17.53
C GLU A 183 -7.21 0.89 -18.59
N ASP A 184 -7.36 0.49 -19.85
CA ASP A 184 -7.45 1.43 -20.96
C ASP A 184 -8.90 1.87 -21.12
N LYS A 185 -9.14 3.18 -21.00
CA LYS A 185 -10.43 3.84 -21.21
C LYS A 185 -10.51 4.39 -22.65
N SER A 186 -11.72 4.76 -23.07
CA SER A 186 -11.94 5.49 -24.32
C SER A 186 -11.12 6.79 -24.38
N HIS A 187 -10.76 7.21 -25.59
CA HIS A 187 -9.96 8.43 -25.87
C HIS A 187 -8.50 8.40 -25.36
N ALA A 188 -7.82 7.24 -25.42
CA ALA A 188 -6.41 7.10 -25.07
C ALA A 188 -6.05 7.52 -23.63
N ARG A 189 -7.03 7.41 -22.72
CA ARG A 189 -6.80 7.57 -21.28
C ARG A 189 -6.61 6.21 -20.66
N SER A 190 -5.59 6.06 -19.83
CA SER A 190 -5.40 4.86 -19.02
C SER A 190 -5.33 5.26 -17.56
N ASN A 191 -5.90 4.43 -16.70
CA ASN A 191 -5.71 4.53 -15.26
C ASN A 191 -5.02 3.27 -14.73
N GLY A 192 -4.54 3.35 -13.50
CA GLY A 192 -3.91 2.22 -12.84
C GLY A 192 -3.03 2.68 -11.70
N PHE A 193 -2.04 1.87 -11.38
CA PHE A 193 -1.01 2.20 -10.40
C PHE A 193 0.37 2.24 -11.04
N CYS A 194 1.20 3.15 -10.55
CA CYS A 194 2.58 3.25 -10.98
C CYS A 194 3.54 3.47 -9.81
N PHE A 195 4.78 3.05 -10.03
CA PHE A 195 5.94 3.29 -9.18
C PHE A 195 7.01 3.94 -10.04
N ASN A 196 7.44 5.15 -9.68
CA ASN A 196 8.50 5.88 -10.38
C ASN A 196 9.87 5.45 -9.84
N LEU A 197 10.70 4.87 -10.70
CA LEU A 197 11.99 4.31 -10.32
C LEU A 197 13.00 5.41 -9.94
N ALA A 198 12.86 6.60 -10.51
CA ALA A 198 13.75 7.73 -10.23
C ALA A 198 13.43 8.39 -8.88
N THR A 199 12.14 8.59 -8.58
CA THR A 199 11.70 9.34 -7.39
C THR A 199 11.32 8.46 -6.20
N GLY A 200 11.02 7.18 -6.44
CA GLY A 200 10.48 6.28 -5.43
C GLY A 200 9.02 6.57 -5.08
N GLU A 201 8.34 7.43 -5.83
CA GLU A 201 6.93 7.73 -5.61
C GLU A 201 6.05 6.60 -6.14
N ILE A 202 4.98 6.27 -5.41
CA ILE A 202 4.04 5.20 -5.72
C ILE A 202 2.60 5.68 -5.55
N GLY A 203 1.71 5.25 -6.43
CA GLY A 203 0.31 5.68 -6.37
C GLY A 203 -0.45 5.50 -7.65
N LYS A 204 -1.66 6.08 -7.67
CA LYS A 204 -2.59 6.01 -8.81
C LYS A 204 -2.25 7.03 -9.88
N PHE A 205 -2.52 6.68 -11.13
CA PHE A 205 -2.57 7.61 -12.26
C PHE A 205 -3.92 7.48 -12.99
N ASP A 206 -4.41 8.56 -13.60
CA ASP A 206 -5.69 8.59 -14.35
C ASP A 206 -5.55 9.23 -15.75
N THR A 207 -4.33 9.55 -16.18
CA THR A 207 -4.05 10.02 -17.54
C THR A 207 -2.54 9.94 -17.77
N MET A 208 -2.06 8.77 -18.21
CA MET A 208 -0.68 8.65 -18.66
C MET A 208 -0.63 8.24 -20.13
N SER A 209 0.17 8.97 -20.89
CA SER A 209 0.71 8.54 -22.17
C SER A 209 2.09 7.94 -21.91
N PHE A 210 2.31 6.71 -22.37
CA PHE A 210 3.59 6.00 -22.22
C PHE A 210 4.03 5.41 -23.56
N PHE A 211 5.34 5.26 -23.73
CA PHE A 211 5.86 4.19 -24.56
C PHE A 211 5.99 2.94 -23.70
N LEU A 212 5.32 1.87 -24.12
CA LEU A 212 5.56 0.53 -23.59
C LEU A 212 6.95 0.12 -24.06
N GLN A 213 7.89 -0.03 -23.12
CA GLN A 213 9.11 -0.74 -23.42
C GLN A 213 8.86 -2.19 -23.06
N VAL A 214 8.62 -3.02 -24.08
CA VAL A 214 8.67 -4.47 -23.89
C VAL A 214 10.15 -4.79 -23.71
N ILE A 215 10.57 -4.98 -22.46
CA ILE A 215 11.86 -5.58 -22.17
C ILE A 215 11.54 -7.03 -21.86
N ASP A 216 11.91 -7.91 -22.80
CA ASP A 216 11.91 -9.37 -22.63
C ASP A 216 12.90 -9.80 -21.54
#